data_AF-A0A811U4Y8-F1
#
_entry.id   AF-A0A811U4Y8-F1
#
_cell.length_a   1.000
_cell.length_b   1.000
_cell.length_c   1.000
_cell.angle_alpha   90.00
_cell.angle_beta   90.00
_cell.angle_gamma   90.00
#
_symmetry.space_group_name_H-M   'P 1'
#
loop_
_entity.id
_entity.type
_entity.pdbx_description
1 polymer ?
#
loop_
_entity_poly.entity_id
_entity_poly.type
_entity_poly.pdbx_seq_one_letter_code
_entity_poly.pdbx_strand_id
1 'polypeptide(L)'
;MILKLFTYYIILLTFLRSLASAQNINSDLTKLDKDLDKLLKDNADITNPSTPDEKEYKEERDKVQKAKDLAADSGDTEKMKTYERKLSAKLAFEIYIDRRENLKMRINQVMEVSEKSNKTQIADYLKTALDQINDIKESEIKRALDDLAETTTTTGPITTQTPESLISL
;
A
#
# COMPACT_ATOMS: atom_id res chain seq x y z
N MET A 1 20.51 -60.20 7.45
CA MET A 1 19.51 -59.77 6.44
C MET A 1 18.60 -58.64 6.93
N ILE A 2 18.20 -58.64 8.21
CA ILE A 2 17.31 -57.63 8.83
C ILE A 2 17.88 -56.19 8.76
N LEU A 3 19.18 -56.00 8.99
CA LEU A 3 19.80 -54.67 9.02
C LEU A 3 19.67 -53.90 7.69
N LYS A 4 19.72 -54.61 6.54
CA LYS A 4 19.57 -54.01 5.20
C LYS A 4 18.14 -53.52 4.95
N LEU A 5 17.14 -54.29 5.38
CA LEU A 5 15.72 -53.91 5.25
C LEU A 5 15.42 -52.61 6.01
N PHE A 6 15.92 -52.47 7.24
CA PHE A 6 15.75 -51.25 8.04
C PHE A 6 16.33 -50.00 7.36
N THR A 7 17.48 -50.12 6.69
CA THR A 7 18.09 -48.98 5.98
C THR A 7 17.25 -48.57 4.76
N TYR A 8 16.71 -49.53 3.99
CA TYR A 8 15.80 -49.23 2.88
C TYR A 8 14.50 -48.56 3.35
N TYR A 9 13.92 -49.02 4.46
CA TYR A 9 12.70 -48.40 5.02
C TYR A 9 12.94 -46.99 5.52
N ILE A 10 14.08 -46.73 6.17
CA ILE A 10 14.43 -45.37 6.62
C ILE A 10 14.60 -44.47 5.40
N ILE A 11 15.38 -44.87 4.39
CA ILE A 11 15.58 -44.08 3.16
C ILE A 11 14.25 -43.81 2.45
N LEU A 12 13.38 -44.82 2.32
CA LEU A 12 12.06 -44.69 1.71
C LEU A 12 11.17 -43.71 2.50
N LEU A 13 11.19 -43.76 3.84
CA LEU A 13 10.43 -42.86 4.70
C LEU A 13 10.95 -41.42 4.64
N THR A 14 12.27 -41.21 4.56
CA THR A 14 12.82 -39.86 4.33
C THR A 14 12.42 -39.35 2.94
N PHE A 15 12.46 -40.22 1.93
CA PHE A 15 12.04 -39.88 0.57
C PHE A 15 10.54 -39.56 0.50
N LEU A 16 9.70 -40.30 1.21
CA LEU A 16 8.25 -40.05 1.30
C LEU A 16 7.95 -38.75 2.05
N ARG A 17 8.70 -38.42 3.12
CA ARG A 17 8.56 -37.13 3.82
C ARG A 17 9.02 -35.96 2.96
N SER A 18 10.15 -36.07 2.26
CA SER A 18 10.57 -35.04 1.31
C SER A 18 9.60 -34.90 0.16
N LEU A 19 9.04 -36.01 -0.35
CA LEU A 19 8.04 -36.00 -1.42
C LEU A 19 6.73 -35.35 -0.98
N ALA A 20 6.27 -35.60 0.26
CA ALA A 20 5.08 -34.97 0.82
C ALA A 20 5.30 -33.46 1.06
N SER A 21 6.48 -33.06 1.54
CA SER A 21 6.85 -31.64 1.69
C SER A 21 6.98 -30.93 0.33
N ALA A 22 7.56 -31.61 -0.67
CA ALA A 22 7.69 -31.11 -2.04
C ALA A 22 6.34 -31.01 -2.77
N GLN A 23 5.42 -31.94 -2.51
CA GLN A 23 4.04 -31.87 -3.02
C GLN A 23 3.29 -30.67 -2.46
N ASN A 24 3.52 -30.32 -1.19
CA ASN A 24 2.86 -29.17 -0.58
C ASN A 24 3.35 -27.83 -1.18
N ILE A 25 4.66 -27.64 -1.32
CA ILE A 25 5.20 -26.38 -1.87
C ILE A 25 4.86 -26.17 -3.36
N ASN A 26 4.79 -27.23 -4.16
CA ASN A 26 4.36 -27.12 -5.57
C ASN A 26 2.89 -26.69 -5.67
N SER A 27 2.03 -27.23 -4.80
CA SER A 27 0.61 -26.86 -4.72
C SER A 27 0.45 -25.40 -4.28
N ASP A 28 1.18 -24.99 -3.24
CA ASP A 28 1.15 -23.63 -2.72
C ASP A 28 1.64 -22.60 -3.74
N LEU A 29 2.73 -22.91 -4.46
CA LEU A 29 3.21 -22.09 -5.58
C LEU A 29 2.16 -21.97 -6.69
N THR A 30 1.52 -23.08 -7.07
CA THR A 30 0.48 -23.07 -8.12
C THR A 30 -0.72 -22.21 -7.70
N LYS A 31 -1.11 -22.26 -6.42
CA LYS A 31 -2.19 -21.43 -5.89
C LYS A 31 -1.78 -19.96 -5.88
N LEU A 32 -0.57 -19.66 -5.41
CA LEU A 32 -0.04 -18.30 -5.36
C LEU A 32 0.09 -17.68 -6.76
N ASP A 33 0.48 -18.45 -7.77
CA ASP A 33 0.51 -18.00 -9.16
C ASP A 33 -0.87 -17.61 -9.67
N LYS A 34 -1.91 -18.40 -9.34
CA LYS A 34 -3.30 -18.05 -9.66
C LYS A 34 -3.77 -16.78 -8.93
N ASP A 35 -3.37 -16.62 -7.66
CA ASP A 35 -3.69 -15.43 -6.88
C ASP A 35 -3.01 -14.18 -7.46
N LEU A 36 -1.76 -14.30 -7.91
CA LEU A 36 -1.03 -13.23 -8.61
C LEU A 36 -1.64 -12.89 -9.97
N ASP A 37 -2.04 -13.91 -10.75
CA ASP A 37 -2.79 -13.72 -12.00
C ASP A 37 -4.08 -12.94 -11.78
N LYS A 38 -4.84 -13.32 -10.75
CA LYS A 38 -6.06 -12.63 -10.38
C LYS A 38 -5.77 -11.19 -9.94
N LEU A 39 -4.78 -10.98 -9.08
CA LEU A 39 -4.40 -9.66 -8.59
C LEU A 39 -4.02 -8.70 -9.74
N LEU A 40 -3.22 -9.17 -10.69
CA LEU A 40 -2.79 -8.40 -11.86
C LEU A 40 -3.93 -8.15 -12.86
N LYS A 41 -4.94 -9.03 -12.90
CA LYS A 41 -6.15 -8.85 -13.72
C LYS A 41 -7.11 -7.84 -13.09
N ASP A 42 -7.34 -7.96 -11.79
CA ASP A 42 -8.21 -7.07 -11.02
C ASP A 42 -7.61 -5.65 -10.95
N ASN A 43 -6.28 -5.55 -10.96
CA ASN A 43 -5.52 -4.30 -11.02
C ASN A 43 -4.86 -4.17 -12.39
N ALA A 44 -5.66 -3.86 -13.41
CA ALA A 44 -5.22 -3.78 -14.80
C ALA A 44 -4.03 -2.81 -14.99
N ASP A 45 -3.23 -3.09 -16.03
CA ASP A 45 -2.07 -2.26 -16.36
C ASP A 45 -2.48 -0.89 -16.89
N ILE A 46 -1.67 0.12 -16.59
CA ILE A 46 -1.79 1.46 -17.19
C ILE A 46 -0.69 1.56 -18.24
N THR A 47 -1.04 1.31 -19.50
CA THR A 47 -0.05 1.23 -20.60
C THR A 47 0.69 2.56 -20.82
N ASN A 48 0.01 3.70 -20.62
CA ASN A 48 0.56 5.04 -20.82
C ASN A 48 0.34 5.91 -19.58
N PRO A 49 1.11 5.72 -18.49
CA PRO A 49 0.94 6.50 -17.27
C PRO A 49 1.34 7.97 -17.51
N SER A 50 0.42 8.87 -17.22
CA SER A 50 0.51 10.31 -17.48
C SER A 50 0.78 11.12 -16.22
N THR A 51 0.30 10.67 -15.07
CA THR A 51 0.51 11.33 -13.77
C THR A 51 1.59 10.63 -12.93
N PRO A 52 2.21 11.33 -11.96
CA PRO A 52 3.08 10.68 -10.97
C PRO A 52 2.41 9.51 -10.23
N ASP A 53 1.15 9.64 -9.84
CA ASP A 53 0.37 8.55 -9.22
C ASP A 53 0.24 7.31 -10.13
N GLU A 54 -0.06 7.52 -11.42
CA GLU A 54 -0.15 6.42 -12.39
C GLU A 54 1.21 5.73 -12.63
N LYS A 55 2.31 6.52 -12.61
CA LYS A 55 3.67 5.97 -12.72
C LYS A 55 4.03 5.12 -11.51
N GLU A 56 3.77 5.62 -10.30
CA GLU A 56 3.99 4.87 -9.06
C GLU A 56 3.15 3.57 -9.05
N TYR A 57 1.88 3.65 -9.45
CA TYR A 57 1.01 2.47 -9.56
C TYR A 57 1.59 1.44 -10.54
N LYS A 58 2.03 1.89 -11.71
CA LYS A 58 2.64 1.01 -12.71
C LYS A 58 3.92 0.38 -12.18
N GLU A 59 4.79 1.13 -11.52
CA GLU A 59 6.03 0.62 -10.93
C GLU A 59 5.76 -0.47 -9.88
N GLU A 60 4.79 -0.26 -8.99
CA GLU A 60 4.40 -1.26 -7.99
C GLU A 60 3.78 -2.51 -8.63
N ARG A 61 2.93 -2.33 -9.65
CA ARG A 61 2.36 -3.45 -10.42
C ARG A 61 3.44 -4.24 -11.16
N ASP A 62 4.42 -3.57 -11.75
CA ASP A 62 5.54 -4.20 -12.46
C ASP A 62 6.39 -5.06 -11.51
N LYS A 63 6.50 -4.72 -10.22
CA LYS A 63 7.18 -5.57 -9.22
C LYS A 63 6.43 -6.89 -9.01
N VAL A 64 5.09 -6.86 -9.00
CA VAL A 64 4.26 -8.07 -8.91
C VAL A 64 4.43 -8.93 -10.16
N GLN A 65 4.41 -8.32 -11.34
CA GLN A 65 4.65 -9.03 -12.61
C GLN A 65 6.03 -9.70 -12.63
N LYS A 66 7.08 -8.98 -12.24
CA LYS A 66 8.44 -9.53 -12.12
C LYS A 66 8.51 -10.70 -11.13
N ALA A 67 7.83 -10.60 -9.98
CA ALA A 67 7.80 -11.66 -9.00
C ALA A 67 7.05 -12.91 -9.52
N LYS A 68 5.93 -12.71 -10.21
CA LYS A 68 5.17 -13.79 -10.86
C LYS A 68 6.03 -14.54 -11.89
N ASP A 69 6.78 -13.81 -12.70
CA ASP A 69 7.63 -14.37 -13.76
C ASP A 69 8.86 -15.12 -13.24
N LEU A 70 9.10 -15.12 -11.92
CA LEU A 70 10.13 -15.97 -11.31
C LEU A 70 9.79 -17.45 -11.53
N ALA A 71 10.69 -18.14 -12.23
CA ALA A 71 10.68 -19.59 -12.31
C ALA A 71 11.06 -20.18 -10.94
N ALA A 72 10.40 -21.27 -10.58
CA ALA A 72 10.82 -22.07 -9.44
C ALA A 72 11.78 -23.16 -9.96
N ASP A 73 13.04 -23.11 -9.55
CA ASP A 73 14.01 -24.15 -9.87
C ASP A 73 13.60 -25.50 -9.27
N SER A 74 14.22 -26.59 -9.73
CA SER A 74 13.81 -27.96 -9.41
C SER A 74 14.05 -28.38 -7.94
N GLY A 75 14.70 -27.56 -7.12
CA GLY A 75 14.98 -27.84 -5.71
C GLY A 75 13.99 -27.18 -4.74
N ASP A 76 13.58 -27.91 -3.69
CA ASP A 76 12.59 -27.44 -2.70
C ASP A 76 13.01 -26.14 -1.99
N THR A 77 14.30 -25.96 -1.72
CA THR A 77 14.83 -24.71 -1.13
C THR A 77 14.62 -23.50 -2.05
N GLU A 78 14.85 -23.66 -3.36
CA GLU A 78 14.63 -22.57 -4.33
C GLU A 78 13.14 -22.33 -4.56
N LYS A 79 12.32 -23.39 -4.58
CA LYS A 79 10.86 -23.27 -4.61
C LYS A 79 10.33 -22.47 -3.42
N MET A 80 10.84 -22.71 -2.22
CA MET A 80 10.45 -21.96 -1.02
C MET A 80 10.86 -20.49 -1.13
N LYS A 81 12.08 -20.18 -1.59
CA LYS A 81 12.49 -18.78 -1.83
C LYS A 81 11.62 -18.09 -2.89
N THR A 82 11.28 -18.78 -3.96
CA THR A 82 10.37 -18.26 -5.00
C THR A 82 8.99 -18.00 -4.42
N TYR A 83 8.47 -18.91 -3.60
CA TYR A 83 7.20 -18.74 -2.90
C TYR A 83 7.21 -17.49 -1.99
N GLU A 84 8.24 -17.34 -1.15
CA GLU A 84 8.38 -16.18 -0.26
C GLU A 84 8.44 -14.86 -1.02
N ARG A 85 9.18 -14.81 -2.14
CA ARG A 85 9.28 -13.62 -3.00
C ARG A 85 7.95 -13.27 -3.65
N LYS A 86 7.25 -14.26 -4.20
CA LYS A 86 5.91 -14.10 -4.80
C LYS A 86 4.90 -13.61 -3.76
N LEU A 87 4.91 -14.21 -2.56
CA LEU A 87 4.01 -13.84 -1.48
C LEU A 87 4.28 -12.42 -0.97
N SER A 88 5.56 -12.05 -0.82
CA SER A 88 5.97 -10.72 -0.39
C SER A 88 5.54 -9.65 -1.40
N ALA A 89 5.71 -9.91 -2.70
CA ALA A 89 5.26 -9.00 -3.76
C ALA A 89 3.74 -8.83 -3.77
N LYS A 90 2.98 -9.94 -3.61
CA LYS A 90 1.52 -9.90 -3.46
C LYS A 90 1.09 -8.98 -2.31
N LEU A 91 1.62 -9.23 -1.11
CA LEU A 91 1.26 -8.49 0.10
C LEU A 91 1.64 -7.00 0.00
N ALA A 92 2.85 -6.71 -0.51
CA ALA A 92 3.30 -5.34 -0.70
C ALA A 92 2.36 -4.56 -1.63
N PHE A 93 1.92 -5.19 -2.73
CA PHE A 93 1.00 -4.55 -3.67
C PHE A 93 -0.41 -4.38 -3.11
N GLU A 94 -0.94 -5.37 -2.39
CA GLU A 94 -2.23 -5.24 -1.70
C GLU A 94 -2.24 -4.07 -0.70
N ILE A 95 -1.16 -3.95 0.09
CA ILE A 95 -0.98 -2.82 1.02
C ILE A 95 -0.88 -1.49 0.26
N TYR A 96 -0.15 -1.47 -0.85
CA TYR A 96 -0.03 -0.27 -1.68
C TYR A 96 -1.38 0.20 -2.24
N ILE A 97 -2.19 -0.72 -2.78
CA ILE A 97 -3.52 -0.39 -3.33
C ILE A 97 -4.44 0.16 -2.23
N ASP A 98 -4.48 -0.50 -1.06
CA ASP A 98 -5.26 -0.03 0.08
C ASP A 98 -4.84 1.37 0.53
N ARG A 99 -3.52 1.60 0.67
CA ARG A 99 -2.96 2.92 1.01
C ARG A 99 -3.36 3.97 -0.02
N ARG A 100 -3.19 3.68 -1.32
CA ARG A 100 -3.52 4.62 -2.40
C ARG A 100 -4.99 5.03 -2.36
N GLU A 101 -5.91 4.08 -2.22
CA GLU A 101 -7.35 4.36 -2.16
C GLU A 101 -7.75 5.08 -0.86
N ASN A 102 -7.13 4.72 0.28
CA ASN A 102 -7.33 5.43 1.53
C ASN A 102 -6.91 6.90 1.45
N LEU A 103 -5.76 7.19 0.86
CA LEU A 103 -5.26 8.56 0.70
C LEU A 103 -6.16 9.39 -0.23
N LYS A 104 -6.64 8.81 -1.33
CA LYS A 104 -7.62 9.48 -2.20
C LYS A 104 -8.92 9.81 -1.46
N MET A 105 -9.44 8.85 -0.69
CA MET A 105 -10.64 9.07 0.13
C MET A 105 -10.43 10.19 1.15
N ARG A 106 -9.30 10.19 1.86
CA ARG A 106 -8.97 11.22 2.85
C ARG A 106 -8.79 12.59 2.22
N ILE A 107 -8.12 12.69 1.06
CA ILE A 107 -8.03 13.96 0.31
C ILE A 107 -9.43 14.48 -0.01
N ASN A 108 -10.32 13.62 -0.50
CA ASN A 108 -11.69 14.04 -0.84
C ASN A 108 -12.49 14.52 0.38
N GLN A 109 -12.34 13.86 1.53
CA GLN A 109 -12.98 14.28 2.78
C GLN A 109 -12.46 15.65 3.26
N VAL A 110 -11.14 15.85 3.26
CA VAL A 110 -10.54 17.13 3.69
C VAL A 110 -10.93 18.23 2.72
N MET A 111 -10.91 17.96 1.42
CA MET A 111 -11.34 18.89 0.38
C MET A 111 -12.80 19.33 0.59
N GLU A 112 -13.71 18.41 0.88
CA GLU A 112 -15.12 18.74 1.17
C GLU A 112 -15.26 19.66 2.39
N VAL A 113 -14.49 19.41 3.46
CA VAL A 113 -14.47 20.27 4.65
C VAL A 113 -13.90 21.65 4.32
N SER A 114 -12.82 21.71 3.54
CA SER A 114 -12.18 22.96 3.11
C SER A 114 -13.13 23.81 2.27
N GLU A 115 -13.84 23.21 1.31
CA GLU A 115 -14.82 23.91 0.47
C GLU A 115 -15.99 24.45 1.30
N LYS A 116 -16.53 23.65 2.23
CA LYS A 116 -17.59 24.09 3.17
C LYS A 116 -17.14 25.24 4.07
N SER A 117 -15.85 25.31 4.39
CA SER A 117 -15.25 26.34 5.25
C SER A 117 -14.73 27.55 4.46
N ASN A 118 -15.04 27.66 3.16
CA ASN A 118 -14.53 28.68 2.24
C ASN A 118 -12.98 28.77 2.22
N LYS A 119 -12.29 27.64 2.40
CA LYS A 119 -10.82 27.52 2.34
C LYS A 119 -10.36 27.06 0.96
N THR A 120 -10.65 27.87 -0.06
CA THR A 120 -10.40 27.53 -1.47
C THR A 120 -8.94 27.13 -1.74
N GLN A 121 -7.98 27.82 -1.13
CA GLN A 121 -6.55 27.50 -1.28
C GLN A 121 -6.22 26.06 -0.84
N ILE A 122 -6.78 25.61 0.28
CA ILE A 122 -6.56 24.24 0.79
C ILE A 122 -7.18 23.23 -0.18
N ALA A 123 -8.39 23.49 -0.68
CA ALA A 123 -9.05 22.63 -1.65
C ALA A 123 -8.26 22.51 -2.97
N ASP A 124 -7.68 23.62 -3.45
CA ASP A 124 -6.89 23.63 -4.70
C ASP A 124 -5.57 22.86 -4.56
N TYR A 125 -4.87 22.98 -3.43
CA TYR A 125 -3.68 22.17 -3.16
C TYR A 125 -4.02 20.69 -3.10
N LEU A 126 -5.12 20.33 -2.44
CA LEU A 126 -5.59 18.94 -2.34
C LEU A 126 -6.01 18.35 -3.69
N LYS A 127 -6.67 19.13 -4.56
CA LYS A 127 -6.96 18.71 -5.95
C LYS A 127 -5.68 18.40 -6.72
N THR A 128 -4.68 19.26 -6.58
CA THR A 128 -3.38 19.05 -7.22
C THR A 128 -2.66 17.82 -6.68
N ALA A 129 -2.82 17.52 -5.40
CA ALA A 129 -2.20 16.37 -4.74
C ALA A 129 -2.76 15.01 -5.21
N LEU A 130 -4.00 14.94 -5.71
CA LEU A 130 -4.62 13.68 -6.16
C LEU A 130 -3.80 12.95 -7.23
N ASP A 131 -3.15 13.70 -8.12
CA ASP A 131 -2.34 13.17 -9.21
C ASP A 131 -0.88 12.92 -8.81
N GLN A 132 -0.49 13.26 -7.58
CA GLN A 132 0.87 13.09 -7.06
C GLN A 132 1.07 11.72 -6.40
N ILE A 133 2.31 11.35 -6.13
CA ILE A 133 2.65 10.09 -5.43
C ILE A 133 2.12 10.06 -3.99
N ASN A 134 2.00 8.87 -3.40
CA ASN A 134 1.38 8.67 -2.09
C ASN A 134 2.04 9.48 -0.95
N ASP A 135 3.36 9.59 -0.92
CA ASP A 135 4.05 10.35 0.13
C ASP A 135 3.71 11.86 0.07
N ILE A 136 3.50 12.40 -1.13
CA ILE A 136 3.04 13.78 -1.31
C ILE A 136 1.59 13.91 -0.83
N LYS A 137 0.72 12.97 -1.20
CA LYS A 137 -0.68 12.95 -0.72
C LYS A 137 -0.75 13.00 0.81
N GLU A 138 0.07 12.21 1.50
CA GLU A 138 0.13 12.20 2.96
C GLU A 138 0.58 13.52 3.56
N SER A 139 1.63 14.13 2.98
CA SER A 139 2.12 15.44 3.40
C SER A 139 1.05 16.52 3.24
N GLU A 140 0.37 16.55 2.09
CA GLU A 140 -0.67 17.54 1.80
C GLU A 140 -1.91 17.34 2.67
N ILE A 141 -2.33 16.10 2.94
CA ILE A 141 -3.39 15.84 3.94
C ILE A 141 -3.00 16.39 5.30
N LYS A 142 -1.78 16.11 5.78
CA LYS A 142 -1.32 16.57 7.09
C LYS A 142 -1.33 18.10 7.17
N ARG A 143 -0.72 18.76 6.18
CA ARG A 143 -0.69 20.22 6.09
C ARG A 143 -2.09 20.82 6.05
N ALA A 144 -2.99 20.26 5.23
CA ALA A 144 -4.36 20.74 5.13
C ALA A 144 -5.13 20.62 6.46
N LEU A 145 -4.91 19.54 7.21
CA LEU A 145 -5.50 19.35 8.53
C LEU A 145 -4.95 20.36 9.55
N ASP A 146 -3.63 20.62 9.53
CA ASP A 146 -2.99 21.60 10.40
C ASP A 146 -3.55 23.03 10.10
N ASP A 147 -3.61 23.43 8.83
CA ASP A 147 -4.16 24.73 8.39
C ASP A 147 -5.65 24.90 8.76
N LEU A 148 -6.44 23.81 8.68
CA LEU A 148 -7.84 23.80 9.12
C LEU A 148 -7.95 23.94 10.64
N ALA A 149 -7.06 23.34 11.42
CA ALA A 149 -7.06 23.45 12.89
C ALA A 149 -6.65 24.85 13.38
N GLU A 150 -5.65 25.47 12.77
CA GLU A 150 -5.19 26.82 13.13
C GLU A 150 -6.25 27.89 12.88
N THR A 151 -7.18 27.66 11.95
CA THR A 151 -8.24 28.64 11.64
C THR A 151 -9.42 28.60 12.60
N THR A 152 -9.53 27.56 13.45
CA THR A 152 -10.51 27.48 14.55
C THR A 152 -10.07 28.21 15.83
N THR A 153 -8.78 28.52 16.00
CA THR A 153 -8.26 29.21 17.20
C THR A 153 -8.21 30.74 17.07
N THR A 154 -8.32 31.29 15.85
CA THR A 154 -8.14 32.74 15.60
C THR A 154 -9.44 33.54 15.46
N THR A 155 -10.57 33.03 15.95
CA THR A 155 -11.86 33.77 15.94
C THR A 155 -12.50 33.91 17.33
N GLY A 156 -11.98 34.87 18.12
CA GLY A 156 -12.74 35.74 19.06
C GLY A 156 -12.17 35.93 20.49
N PRO A 157 -12.32 37.11 21.15
CA PRO A 157 -12.59 38.48 20.66
C PRO A 157 -11.68 39.61 21.22
N ILE A 158 -11.52 40.64 20.39
CA ILE A 158 -11.66 42.10 20.65
C ILE A 158 -10.79 42.77 21.73
N THR A 159 -9.91 43.64 21.24
CA THR A 159 -9.29 44.81 21.88
C THR A 159 -10.26 45.55 22.79
N THR A 160 -10.02 45.56 24.10
CA THR A 160 -10.59 46.57 25.00
C THR A 160 -9.89 47.91 24.73
N GLN A 161 -10.45 48.71 23.83
CA GLN A 161 -10.24 50.15 23.88
C GLN A 161 -11.06 50.68 25.05
N THR A 162 -10.37 51.06 26.13
CA THR A 162 -10.96 51.89 27.17
C THR A 162 -11.18 53.29 26.58
N PRO A 163 -12.41 53.83 26.52
CA PRO A 163 -12.60 55.23 26.19
C PRO A 163 -12.12 56.07 27.38
N GLU A 164 -11.20 56.99 27.12
CA GLU A 164 -10.88 58.08 28.04
C GLU A 164 -12.17 58.88 28.32
N SER A 165 -12.78 58.69 29.50
CA SER A 165 -13.72 59.67 30.03
C SER A 165 -12.96 60.63 30.92
N LEU A 166 -12.75 61.82 30.35
CA LEU A 166 -12.65 63.10 31.05
C LEU A 166 -13.48 63.10 32.33
N ILE A 167 -12.84 63.07 33.49
CA ILE A 167 -13.43 63.60 34.72
C ILE A 167 -12.56 64.78 35.14
N SER A 168 -13.03 65.95 34.70
CA SER A 168 -12.83 67.22 35.37
C SER A 168 -13.92 67.33 36.44
N LEU A 169 -13.50 67.40 37.71
CA LEU A 169 -14.05 68.23 38.79
C LEU A 169 -13.23 67.99 40.08
#